data_AF-A0A7W5B6L6-F1
#
_entry.id   AF-A0A7W5B6L6-F1
#
_cell.length_a   1.000
_cell.length_b   1.000
_cell.length_c   1.000
_cell.angle_alpha   90.00
_cell.angle_beta   90.00
_cell.angle_gamma   90.00
#
_symmetry.space_group_name_H-M   'P 1'
#
loop_
_entity.id
_entity.type
_entity.pdbx_description
1 polymer ?
#
loop_
_entity_poly.entity_id
_entity_poly.type
_entity_poly.pdbx_seq_one_letter_code
_entity_poly.pdbx_strand_id
1 'polypeptide(L)'
;MSDINEQGQGQQPEGAAEAPKKEKKTLALNVVSNKAHKGFGAGTIDLSQVSCVMIDNGEAYIDEGAMHAKSKIERGIKFTPNKEDTPNGRLCYIVWVAVDRNENGSYYAGATACPMLIDSEAKRGWKILADHVNRLDYAIKRRFVLDELDDEEKAALKRLLVNHNPEWWDNSPEVLKEALEE
;
A
#
# COMPACT_ATOMS: atom_id res chain seq x y z
N MET A 1 79.87 19.41 20.20
CA MET A 1 80.04 19.10 18.78
C MET A 1 78.71 18.58 18.30
N SER A 2 77.88 19.32 17.54
CA SER A 2 78.07 19.83 16.16
C SER A 2 76.77 19.36 15.45
N ASP A 3 75.94 20.12 14.76
CA ASP A 3 76.05 21.43 14.14
C ASP A 3 74.67 22.10 14.03
N ILE A 4 74.73 23.43 13.94
CA ILE A 4 73.67 24.39 13.62
C ILE A 4 73.56 24.50 12.09
N ASN A 5 72.34 24.69 11.57
CA ASN A 5 72.09 25.43 10.30
C ASN A 5 70.59 25.77 10.25
N GLU A 6 70.15 26.98 10.62
CA GLU A 6 70.09 28.24 9.86
C GLU A 6 69.22 28.24 8.57
N GLN A 7 68.09 28.96 8.74
CA GLN A 7 67.49 29.97 7.87
C GLN A 7 66.86 29.58 6.52
N GLY A 8 65.56 29.89 6.43
CA GLY A 8 64.85 30.16 5.18
C GLY A 8 63.65 31.07 5.45
N GLN A 9 63.80 32.35 5.15
CA GLN A 9 62.77 33.39 5.23
C GLN A 9 61.58 33.08 4.30
N GLY A 10 60.36 33.35 4.77
CA GLY A 10 59.14 33.21 3.98
C GLY A 10 58.09 34.23 4.43
N GLN A 11 57.98 35.28 3.63
CA GLN A 11 57.12 36.46 3.76
C GLN A 11 55.65 36.08 3.48
N GLN A 12 54.71 36.61 4.26
CA GLN A 12 53.30 36.71 3.83
C GLN A 12 53.18 37.81 2.77
N PRO A 13 52.26 37.68 1.81
CA PRO A 13 50.98 38.38 2.00
C PRO A 13 49.73 37.62 1.55
N GLU A 14 48.68 37.83 2.32
CA GLU A 14 47.29 38.19 1.94
C GLU A 14 46.64 37.59 0.68
N GLY A 15 45.48 36.97 0.93
CA GLY A 15 44.25 37.31 0.20
C GLY A 15 43.68 36.26 -0.76
N ALA A 16 42.74 35.46 -0.28
CA ALA A 16 41.51 35.11 -1.02
C ALA A 16 40.51 34.31 -0.16
N ALA A 17 39.41 34.98 0.18
CA ALA A 17 38.04 34.49 0.32
C ALA A 17 37.75 33.22 1.16
N GLU A 18 37.11 33.44 2.31
CA GLU A 18 36.29 32.46 3.02
C GLU A 18 35.08 32.02 2.18
N ALA A 19 34.83 30.71 2.14
CA ALA A 19 33.53 30.13 1.80
C ALA A 19 33.13 29.11 2.88
N PRO A 20 31.90 29.16 3.43
CA PRO A 20 31.53 28.31 4.55
C PRO A 20 31.23 26.86 4.14
N LYS A 21 31.57 25.94 5.06
CA LYS A 21 31.41 24.48 5.03
C LYS A 21 30.01 24.01 4.58
N LYS A 22 29.98 22.94 3.77
CA LYS A 22 28.85 22.00 3.73
C LYS A 22 29.34 20.58 4.02
N GLU A 23 29.01 20.11 5.21
CA GLU A 23 29.16 18.73 5.64
C GLU A 23 28.33 17.82 4.72
N LYS A 24 28.98 16.84 4.10
CA LYS A 24 28.30 15.80 3.33
C LYS A 24 27.60 14.86 4.30
N LYS A 25 26.32 15.10 4.54
CA LYS A 25 25.45 14.12 5.23
C LYS A 25 25.29 12.90 4.32
N THR A 26 25.77 11.78 4.83
CA THR A 26 25.57 10.42 4.38
C THR A 26 24.07 10.09 4.34
N LEU A 27 23.53 9.84 3.15
CA LEU A 27 22.20 9.25 2.99
C LEU A 27 22.32 7.73 3.13
N ALA A 28 22.37 7.26 4.36
CA ALA A 28 22.06 5.87 4.69
C ALA A 28 20.54 5.73 4.67
N LEU A 29 19.98 5.18 3.58
CA LEU A 29 18.58 4.85 3.49
C LEU A 29 18.33 3.51 4.19
N ASN A 30 18.17 3.55 5.52
CA ASN A 30 17.60 2.46 6.30
C ASN A 30 16.08 2.67 6.36
N VAL A 31 15.33 1.97 5.50
CA VAL A 31 13.86 1.91 5.59
C VAL A 31 13.46 0.49 5.95
N VAL A 32 13.63 0.16 7.23
CA VAL A 32 12.69 -0.71 7.97
C VAL A 32 12.71 -0.20 9.41
N SER A 33 11.68 0.53 9.83
CA SER A 33 11.39 0.68 11.25
C SER A 33 9.89 0.63 11.48
N ASN A 34 9.50 -0.37 12.25
CA ASN A 34 8.17 -0.69 12.74
C ASN A 34 7.64 0.42 13.66
N LYS A 35 7.31 1.58 13.11
CA LYS A 35 6.71 2.70 13.84
C LYS A 35 5.41 3.11 13.18
N ALA A 36 4.32 2.91 13.91
CA ALA A 36 3.01 3.43 13.62
C ALA A 36 3.10 4.89 13.14
N HIS A 37 2.72 5.12 11.88
CA HIS A 37 2.67 6.45 11.31
C HIS A 37 1.50 7.21 11.93
N LYS A 38 1.79 8.20 12.77
CA LYS A 38 0.91 9.34 13.00
C LYS A 38 0.94 10.19 11.73
N GLY A 39 -0.03 9.98 10.83
CA GLY A 39 -0.13 10.75 9.58
C GLY A 39 -1.55 10.79 9.05
N PHE A 40 -2.16 11.98 9.16
CA PHE A 40 -3.42 12.45 8.58
C PHE A 40 -4.74 11.78 9.02
N GLY A 41 -5.50 12.52 9.86
CA GLY A 41 -6.95 12.35 10.01
C GLY A 41 -7.39 11.38 11.10
N ALA A 42 -8.26 11.87 11.99
CA ALA A 42 -9.09 11.19 13.00
C ALA A 42 -9.00 9.64 13.11
N GLY A 43 -8.49 9.18 14.26
CA GLY A 43 -8.63 7.80 14.74
C GLY A 43 -7.45 6.92 14.36
N THR A 44 -6.87 6.22 15.34
CA THR A 44 -5.94 5.12 15.07
C THR A 44 -6.73 4.01 14.37
N ILE A 45 -6.59 3.91 13.06
CA ILE A 45 -7.18 2.81 12.28
C ILE A 45 -6.46 1.52 12.71
N ASP A 46 -7.22 0.57 13.29
CA ASP A 46 -6.70 -0.76 13.61
C ASP A 46 -6.69 -1.61 12.34
N LEU A 47 -5.51 -1.69 11.72
CA LEU A 47 -5.28 -2.46 10.50
C LEU A 47 -5.13 -3.97 10.76
N SER A 48 -5.11 -4.42 12.03
CA SER A 48 -4.93 -5.83 12.36
C SER A 48 -6.12 -6.70 11.96
N GLN A 49 -7.29 -6.09 11.79
CA GLN A 49 -8.55 -6.76 11.45
C GLN A 49 -8.97 -6.56 9.99
N VAL A 50 -8.08 -6.03 9.14
CA VAL A 50 -8.34 -5.89 7.70
C VAL A 50 -7.30 -6.66 6.90
N SER A 51 -7.80 -7.40 5.91
CA SER A 51 -7.00 -8.04 4.87
C SER A 51 -7.18 -7.33 3.54
N CYS A 52 -6.10 -7.28 2.75
CA CYS A 52 -6.15 -6.85 1.37
C CYS A 52 -6.33 -8.08 0.47
N VAL A 53 -7.41 -8.12 -0.29
CA VAL A 53 -7.66 -9.12 -1.32
C VAL A 53 -7.42 -8.45 -2.67
N MET A 54 -6.66 -9.12 -3.53
CA MET A 54 -6.48 -8.71 -4.92
C MET A 54 -7.36 -9.57 -5.81
N ILE A 55 -7.97 -8.96 -6.82
CA ILE A 55 -8.67 -9.68 -7.90
C ILE A 55 -8.04 -9.28 -9.24
N ASP A 56 -7.57 -10.27 -10.00
CA ASP A 56 -6.95 -10.09 -11.31
C ASP A 56 -7.35 -11.27 -12.21
N ASN A 57 -7.94 -11.01 -13.37
CA ASN A 57 -8.43 -12.02 -14.34
C ASN A 57 -9.31 -13.11 -13.70
N GLY A 58 -10.33 -12.72 -12.93
CA GLY A 58 -11.26 -13.67 -12.30
C GLY A 58 -10.68 -14.50 -11.15
N GLU A 59 -9.43 -14.24 -10.74
CA GLU A 59 -8.78 -14.89 -9.60
C GLU A 59 -8.64 -13.93 -8.43
N ALA A 60 -9.17 -14.32 -7.27
CA ALA A 60 -9.05 -13.59 -6.02
C ALA A 60 -8.02 -14.25 -5.09
N TYR A 61 -7.13 -13.47 -4.50
CA TYR A 61 -6.13 -13.95 -3.55
C TYR A 61 -5.83 -12.90 -2.46
N ILE A 62 -5.48 -13.38 -1.27
CA ILE A 62 -5.04 -12.50 -0.17
C ILE A 62 -3.62 -12.02 -0.48
N ASP A 63 -3.41 -10.71 -0.42
CA ASP A 63 -2.13 -10.08 -0.67
C ASP A 63 -1.61 -9.37 0.58
N GLU A 64 -0.86 -10.11 1.40
CA GLU A 64 -0.16 -9.57 2.57
C GLU A 64 0.87 -8.48 2.19
N GLY A 65 1.34 -8.46 0.93
CA GLY A 65 2.28 -7.50 0.39
C GLY A 65 1.63 -6.17 -0.02
N ALA A 66 0.36 -6.17 -0.41
CA ALA A 66 -0.36 -4.97 -0.86
C ALA A 66 -0.48 -3.90 0.24
N MET A 67 -0.59 -4.29 1.51
CA MET A 67 -0.57 -3.35 2.63
C MET A 67 0.76 -2.57 2.75
N HIS A 68 1.83 -3.09 2.15
CA HIS A 68 3.18 -2.49 2.19
C HIS A 68 3.71 -2.11 0.79
N ALA A 69 2.86 -2.05 -0.24
CA ALA A 69 3.25 -1.83 -1.64
C ALA A 69 4.28 -2.85 -2.18
N LYS A 70 4.23 -4.08 -1.67
CA LYS A 70 5.08 -5.22 -2.06
C LYS A 70 4.30 -6.31 -2.82
N SER A 71 3.04 -6.06 -3.15
CA SER A 71 2.23 -6.98 -3.95
C SER A 71 2.97 -7.39 -5.21
N LYS A 72 2.84 -8.66 -5.61
CA LYS A 72 3.41 -9.15 -6.88
C LYS A 72 2.91 -8.34 -8.08
N ILE A 73 1.66 -7.86 -8.03
CA ILE A 73 1.04 -7.09 -9.10
C ILE A 73 1.52 -5.63 -9.13
N GLU A 74 1.80 -5.06 -7.95
CA GLU A 74 2.25 -3.67 -7.82
C GLU A 74 3.77 -3.53 -7.99
N ARG A 75 4.53 -4.62 -7.83
CA ARG A 75 5.99 -4.58 -7.83
C ARG A 75 6.54 -4.15 -9.19
N GLY A 76 7.22 -3.00 -9.19
CA GLY A 76 7.83 -2.44 -10.39
C GLY A 76 6.87 -1.61 -11.24
N ILE A 77 5.63 -1.41 -10.78
CA ILE A 77 4.64 -0.55 -11.41
C ILE A 77 4.74 0.86 -10.84
N LYS A 78 4.80 1.87 -11.71
CA LYS A 78 4.69 3.27 -11.30
C LYS A 78 3.23 3.70 -11.40
N PHE A 79 2.61 3.91 -10.24
CA PHE A 79 1.23 4.38 -10.15
C PHE A 79 1.11 5.89 -10.40
N THR A 80 0.05 6.28 -11.09
CA THR A 80 -0.37 7.65 -11.36
C THR A 80 -1.86 7.83 -11.03
N PRO A 81 -2.29 9.02 -10.60
CA PRO A 81 -3.71 9.33 -10.48
C PRO A 81 -4.40 9.59 -11.84
N ASN A 82 -3.64 9.78 -12.92
CA ASN A 82 -4.18 10.01 -14.26
C ASN A 82 -4.41 8.70 -15.02
N LYS A 83 -5.67 8.35 -15.30
CA LYS A 83 -6.03 7.08 -15.97
C LYS A 83 -5.44 7.00 -17.38
N GLU A 84 -5.30 8.15 -18.06
CA GLU A 84 -4.78 8.24 -19.42
C GLU A 84 -3.30 7.79 -19.55
N ASP A 85 -2.52 7.81 -18.47
CA ASP A 85 -1.12 7.34 -18.50
C ASP A 85 -1.02 5.79 -18.51
N THR A 86 -2.15 5.08 -18.41
CA THR A 86 -2.22 3.61 -18.42
C THR A 86 -3.25 3.13 -19.47
N PRO A 87 -3.08 3.47 -20.76
CA PRO A 87 -4.10 3.23 -21.79
C PRO A 87 -4.32 1.74 -22.10
N ASN A 88 -3.31 0.90 -21.89
CA ASN A 88 -3.36 -0.55 -22.09
C ASN A 88 -3.41 -1.32 -20.76
N GLY A 89 -3.77 -0.65 -19.67
CA GLY A 89 -3.83 -1.29 -18.37
C GLY A 89 -5.00 -2.26 -18.30
N ARG A 90 -4.73 -3.49 -17.84
CA ARG A 90 -5.81 -4.41 -17.48
C ARG A 90 -6.47 -3.95 -16.19
N LEU A 91 -7.76 -4.20 -16.06
CA LEU A 91 -8.51 -3.90 -14.85
C LEU A 91 -8.21 -4.95 -13.78
N CYS A 92 -7.88 -4.46 -12.59
CA CYS A 92 -7.70 -5.27 -11.38
C CYS A 92 -8.41 -4.57 -10.23
N TYR A 93 -8.72 -5.31 -9.17
CA TYR A 93 -9.40 -4.77 -8.01
C TYR A 93 -8.63 -5.04 -6.73
N ILE A 94 -8.61 -4.03 -5.86
CA ILE A 94 -8.27 -4.20 -4.45
C ILE A 94 -9.56 -4.23 -3.66
N VAL A 95 -9.78 -5.32 -2.93
CA VAL A 95 -10.89 -5.47 -2.00
C VAL A 95 -10.36 -5.46 -0.57
N TRP A 96 -10.77 -4.47 0.21
CA TRP A 96 -10.51 -4.43 1.65
C TRP A 96 -11.55 -5.26 2.38
N VAL A 97 -11.13 -6.32 3.04
CA VAL A 97 -11.99 -7.22 3.81
C VAL A 97 -11.71 -7.05 5.28
N ALA A 98 -12.68 -6.53 6.03
CA ALA A 98 -12.64 -6.43 7.48
C ALA A 98 -13.23 -7.68 8.13
N VAL A 99 -12.58 -8.15 9.19
CA VAL A 99 -13.04 -9.25 10.03
C VAL A 99 -13.42 -8.69 11.39
N ASP A 100 -14.46 -9.23 11.99
CA ASP A 100 -14.86 -8.90 13.35
C ASP A 100 -15.28 -10.18 14.09
N ARG A 101 -15.54 -10.07 15.39
CA ARG A 101 -15.94 -11.20 16.23
C ARG A 101 -17.19 -10.86 17.05
N ASN A 102 -18.13 -11.79 17.07
CA ASN A 102 -19.32 -11.74 17.91
C ASN A 102 -19.46 -13.03 18.74
N GLU A 103 -20.63 -13.24 19.35
CA GLU A 103 -20.94 -14.41 20.18
C GLU A 103 -20.88 -15.73 19.41
N ASN A 104 -21.13 -15.70 18.09
CA ASN A 104 -21.12 -16.88 17.21
C ASN A 104 -19.74 -17.18 16.62
N GLY A 105 -18.75 -16.30 16.85
CA GLY A 105 -17.40 -16.44 16.32
C GLY A 105 -16.97 -15.27 15.45
N SER A 106 -15.90 -15.47 14.68
CA SER A 106 -15.43 -14.47 13.73
C SER A 106 -16.26 -14.51 12.45
N TYR A 107 -16.38 -13.37 11.78
CA TYR A 107 -17.14 -13.20 10.55
C TYR A 107 -16.56 -12.07 9.68
N TYR A 108 -16.87 -12.07 8.38
CA TYR A 108 -16.52 -10.98 7.47
C TYR A 108 -17.47 -9.81 7.70
N ALA A 109 -16.95 -8.75 8.31
CA ALA A 109 -17.76 -7.65 8.84
C ALA A 109 -17.88 -6.47 7.86
N GLY A 110 -16.99 -6.37 6.89
CA GLY A 110 -17.04 -5.35 5.84
C GLY A 110 -16.20 -5.76 4.64
N ALA A 111 -16.60 -5.34 3.44
CA ALA A 111 -15.87 -5.61 2.20
C ALA A 111 -16.06 -4.45 1.23
N THR A 112 -14.97 -3.85 0.74
CA THR A 112 -15.08 -2.74 -0.23
C THR A 112 -14.08 -2.88 -1.36
N ALA A 113 -14.56 -2.72 -2.59
CA ALA A 113 -13.75 -2.83 -3.81
C ALA A 113 -13.27 -1.45 -4.31
N CYS A 114 -12.05 -1.42 -4.85
CA CYS A 114 -11.45 -0.27 -5.51
C CYS A 114 -10.83 -0.73 -6.84
N PRO A 115 -11.21 -0.14 -7.98
CA PRO A 115 -10.59 -0.46 -9.25
C PRO A 115 -9.19 0.15 -9.36
N MET A 116 -8.30 -0.56 -10.04
CA MET A 116 -7.00 -0.06 -10.48
C MET A 116 -6.67 -0.62 -11.86
N LEU A 117 -5.81 0.08 -12.60
CA LEU A 117 -5.29 -0.45 -13.87
C LEU A 117 -3.82 -0.84 -13.70
N ILE A 118 -3.44 -1.96 -14.30
CA ILE A 118 -2.06 -2.43 -14.33
C ILE A 118 -1.63 -2.71 -15.78
N ASP A 119 -0.65 -1.93 -16.25
CA ASP A 119 0.10 -2.19 -17.47
C ASP A 119 1.49 -2.73 -17.08
N SER A 120 1.60 -4.06 -17.10
CA SER A 120 2.84 -4.75 -16.73
C SER A 120 3.95 -4.57 -17.77
N GLU A 121 3.62 -4.33 -19.04
CA GLU A 121 4.60 -4.12 -20.12
C GLU A 121 5.23 -2.73 -20.02
N ALA A 122 4.40 -1.70 -19.88
CA ALA A 122 4.84 -0.32 -19.73
C ALA A 122 5.31 0.02 -18.31
N LYS A 123 5.12 -0.90 -17.35
CA LYS A 123 5.40 -0.69 -15.91
C LYS A 123 4.66 0.54 -15.38
N ARG A 124 3.41 0.69 -15.81
CA ARG A 124 2.51 1.80 -15.47
C ARG A 124 1.26 1.25 -14.82
N GLY A 125 0.73 2.02 -13.90
CA GLY A 125 -0.53 1.67 -13.26
C GLY A 125 -1.30 2.92 -12.93
N TRP A 126 -2.61 2.78 -12.83
CA TRP A 126 -3.49 3.84 -12.39
C TRP A 126 -4.20 3.41 -11.12
N LYS A 127 -4.21 4.30 -10.13
CA LYS A 127 -5.08 4.20 -8.95
C LYS A 127 -5.26 5.55 -8.30
N ILE A 128 -6.38 5.73 -7.61
CA ILE A 128 -6.65 6.93 -6.81
C ILE A 128 -6.43 6.60 -5.34
N LEU A 129 -5.30 7.04 -4.78
CA LEU A 129 -4.95 6.73 -3.39
C LEU A 129 -6.00 7.19 -2.38
N ALA A 130 -6.61 8.36 -2.61
CA ALA A 130 -7.67 8.87 -1.74
C ALA A 130 -8.87 7.93 -1.70
N ASP A 131 -9.24 7.33 -2.85
CA ASP A 131 -10.34 6.37 -2.92
C ASP A 131 -10.00 5.08 -2.17
N HIS A 132 -8.79 4.54 -2.37
CA HIS A 132 -8.34 3.34 -1.64
C HIS A 132 -8.35 3.54 -0.11
N VAL A 133 -7.95 4.72 0.38
CA VAL A 133 -7.99 5.04 1.82
C VAL A 133 -9.43 5.18 2.32
N ASN A 134 -10.32 5.80 1.55
CA ASN A 134 -11.74 5.91 1.90
C ASN A 134 -12.42 4.54 1.94
N ARG A 135 -12.12 3.67 0.97
CA ARG A 135 -12.65 2.31 0.90
C ARG A 135 -12.17 1.46 2.07
N LEU A 136 -10.88 1.56 2.42
CA LEU A 136 -10.35 0.96 3.64
C LEU A 136 -11.12 1.41 4.90
N ASP A 137 -11.34 2.73 5.07
CA ASP A 137 -12.13 3.26 6.19
C ASP A 137 -13.58 2.71 6.19
N TYR A 138 -14.19 2.57 5.02
CA TYR A 138 -15.54 2.01 4.89
C TYR A 138 -15.60 0.53 5.27
N ALA A 139 -14.63 -0.29 4.84
CA ALA A 139 -14.55 -1.69 5.23
C ALA A 139 -14.45 -1.83 6.75
N ILE A 140 -13.60 -1.04 7.40
CA ILE A 140 -13.43 -1.03 8.87
C ILE A 140 -14.69 -0.58 9.60
N LYS A 141 -15.48 0.31 8.97
CA LYS A 141 -16.79 0.73 9.45
C LYS A 141 -17.91 -0.27 9.12
N ARG A 142 -17.57 -1.52 8.80
CA ARG A 142 -18.50 -2.63 8.53
C ARG A 142 -19.45 -2.35 7.36
N ARG A 143 -18.93 -1.69 6.31
CA ARG A 143 -19.69 -1.43 5.08
C ARG A 143 -19.35 -2.46 4.01
N PHE A 144 -20.33 -2.73 3.18
CA PHE A 144 -20.20 -3.54 1.97
C PHE A 144 -20.37 -2.61 0.76
N VAL A 145 -19.32 -2.43 -0.03
CA VAL A 145 -19.34 -1.62 -1.25
C VAL A 145 -18.61 -2.38 -2.35
N LEU A 146 -19.37 -3.22 -3.05
CA LEU A 146 -18.85 -4.17 -4.04
C LEU A 146 -19.42 -3.90 -5.44
N ASP A 147 -20.08 -2.76 -5.64
CA ASP A 147 -20.78 -2.39 -6.88
C ASP A 147 -19.85 -2.25 -8.10
N GLU A 148 -18.55 -2.07 -7.85
CA GLU A 148 -17.51 -1.97 -8.89
C GLU A 148 -17.10 -3.34 -9.44
N LEU A 149 -17.43 -4.43 -8.72
CA LEU A 149 -17.16 -5.81 -9.15
C LEU A 149 -18.32 -6.29 -10.02
N ASP A 150 -17.99 -6.91 -11.15
CA ASP A 150 -18.93 -7.66 -11.98
C ASP A 150 -19.08 -9.10 -11.47
N ASP A 151 -19.94 -9.87 -12.12
CA ASP A 151 -20.33 -11.23 -11.71
C ASP A 151 -19.12 -12.18 -11.61
N GLU A 152 -18.14 -12.05 -12.50
CA GLU A 152 -16.92 -12.85 -12.47
C GLU A 152 -16.06 -12.54 -11.22
N GLU A 153 -15.87 -11.26 -10.92
CA GLU A 153 -15.08 -10.77 -9.80
C GLU A 153 -15.77 -11.06 -8.46
N LYS A 154 -17.10 -10.88 -8.40
CA LYS A 154 -17.93 -11.25 -7.25
C LYS A 154 -17.82 -12.74 -6.97
N ALA A 155 -17.93 -13.58 -7.99
CA ALA A 155 -17.78 -15.03 -7.85
C ALA A 155 -16.37 -15.39 -7.36
N ALA A 156 -15.32 -14.72 -7.85
CA ALA A 156 -13.95 -14.91 -7.40
C ALA A 156 -13.78 -14.58 -5.91
N LEU A 157 -14.29 -13.43 -5.48
CA LEU A 157 -14.26 -13.00 -4.09
C LEU A 157 -15.01 -13.97 -3.19
N LYS A 158 -16.23 -14.39 -3.57
CA LYS A 158 -17.03 -15.37 -2.82
C LYS A 158 -16.28 -16.68 -2.63
N ARG A 159 -15.69 -17.23 -3.70
CA ARG A 159 -14.88 -18.45 -3.62
C ARG A 159 -13.72 -18.29 -2.64
N LEU A 160 -13.00 -17.16 -2.69
CA LEU A 160 -11.89 -16.90 -1.78
C LEU A 160 -12.35 -16.87 -0.32
N LEU A 161 -13.43 -16.15 0.00
CA LEU A 161 -13.92 -16.01 1.37
C LEU A 161 -14.40 -17.35 1.94
N VAL A 162 -15.20 -18.09 1.18
CA VAL A 162 -15.70 -19.43 1.59
C VAL A 162 -14.54 -20.40 1.79
N ASN A 163 -13.57 -20.43 0.88
CA ASN A 163 -12.42 -21.34 0.96
C ASN A 163 -11.45 -20.95 2.07
N HIS A 164 -11.31 -19.65 2.35
CA HIS A 164 -10.44 -19.16 3.41
C HIS A 164 -10.95 -19.59 4.78
N ASN A 165 -12.24 -19.37 5.06
CA ASN A 165 -12.86 -19.87 6.27
C ASN A 165 -14.40 -20.01 6.11
N PRO A 166 -14.92 -21.24 5.98
CA PRO A 166 -16.35 -21.47 5.78
C PRO A 166 -17.17 -21.10 7.03
N GLU A 167 -16.63 -21.25 8.23
CA GLU A 167 -17.31 -20.86 9.47
C GLU A 167 -17.50 -19.34 9.54
N TRP A 168 -16.49 -18.57 9.11
CA TRP A 168 -16.60 -17.11 9.05
C TRP A 168 -17.61 -16.67 8.00
N TRP A 169 -17.64 -17.35 6.85
CA TRP A 169 -18.65 -17.11 5.82
C TRP A 169 -20.06 -17.37 6.33
N ASP A 170 -20.28 -18.50 7.00
CA ASP A 170 -21.59 -18.87 7.55
C ASP A 170 -22.07 -17.83 8.56
N ASN A 171 -21.16 -17.35 9.42
CA ASN A 171 -21.42 -16.30 10.42
C ASN A 171 -21.56 -14.88 9.83
N SER A 172 -21.26 -14.68 8.54
CA SER A 172 -21.29 -13.36 7.92
C SER A 172 -22.71 -12.86 7.64
N PRO A 173 -22.94 -11.53 7.68
CA PRO A 173 -24.24 -10.94 7.40
C PRO A 173 -24.78 -11.29 6.02
N GLU A 174 -26.10 -11.41 5.90
CA GLU A 174 -26.77 -11.71 4.64
C GLU A 174 -26.47 -10.66 3.55
N VAL A 175 -26.34 -9.39 3.93
CA VAL A 175 -25.96 -8.30 3.01
C VAL A 175 -24.65 -8.56 2.27
N LEU A 176 -23.68 -9.27 2.88
CA LEU A 176 -22.46 -9.68 2.17
C LEU A 176 -22.76 -10.79 1.16
N LYS A 177 -23.58 -11.76 1.56
CA LYS A 177 -23.91 -12.94 0.75
C LYS A 177 -24.69 -12.51 -0.49
N GLU A 178 -25.70 -11.68 -0.30
CA GLU A 178 -26.50 -11.06 -1.37
C GLU A 178 -25.63 -10.23 -2.31
N ALA A 179 -24.72 -9.40 -1.78
CA ALA A 179 -23.80 -8.59 -2.60
C ALA A 179 -22.84 -9.41 -3.47
N LEU A 180 -22.75 -10.73 -3.23
CA LEU A 180 -21.88 -11.67 -3.93
C LEU A 180 -22.66 -12.79 -4.66
N GLU A 181 -23.99 -12.69 -4.76
CA GLU A 181 -24.85 -13.67 -5.44
C GLU A 181 -25.19 -13.33 -6.88
N GLU A 182 -24.88 -12.11 -7.31
CA GLU A 182 -24.96 -11.61 -8.68
C GLU A 182 -23.65 -11.90 -9.44
#